data_AF-A0A382Q669-F1
#
_entry.id   AF-A0A382Q669-F1
#
_cell.length_a   1.000
_cell.length_b   1.000
_cell.length_c   1.000
_cell.angle_alpha   90.00
_cell.angle_beta   90.00
_cell.angle_gamma   90.00
#
_symmetry.space_group_name_H-M   'P 1'
#
loop_
_entity.id
_entity.type
_entity.pdbx_description
1 polymer ?
#
loop_
_entity_poly.entity_id
_entity_poly.type
_entity_poly.pdbx_seq_one_letter_code
_entity_poly.pdbx_strand_id
1 'polypeptide(L)'
;MGLDEFINQLPEDDQSAINYASLPELSRLTGPEASEFGQLWLEWSSERVLDIVERMVSLCETQPDVEFEVIYKQGLNHPDPAVRVASLKGLEESEDRALVIPLSKILKSDPA
;
A
#
# COMPACT_ATOMS: atom_id res chain seq x y z
N MET A 1 1.02 -17.70 4.95
CA MET A 1 2.24 -17.68 4.13
C MET A 1 1.94 -16.68 3.04
N GLY A 2 2.39 -15.45 3.20
CA GLY A 2 2.02 -14.34 2.33
C GLY A 2 2.98 -13.18 2.54
N LEU A 3 2.87 -12.52 3.71
CA LEU A 3 3.77 -11.45 4.11
C LEU A 3 5.23 -11.90 4.31
N ASP A 4 5.47 -12.97 5.06
CA ASP A 4 6.83 -13.49 5.32
C ASP A 4 7.58 -13.85 4.03
N GLU A 5 6.86 -14.36 3.03
CA GLU A 5 7.45 -14.76 1.76
C GLU A 5 7.88 -13.54 0.94
N PHE A 6 7.05 -12.50 0.91
CA PHE A 6 7.42 -11.22 0.31
C PHE A 6 8.64 -10.62 1.01
N ILE A 7 8.64 -10.56 2.35
CA ILE A 7 9.74 -10.00 3.14
C ILE A 7 11.06 -10.73 2.88
N ASN A 8 11.05 -12.06 2.81
CA ASN A 8 12.26 -12.86 2.54
C ASN A 8 12.83 -12.64 1.13
N GLN A 9 12.04 -12.10 0.20
CA GLN A 9 12.46 -11.77 -1.16
C GLN A 9 12.87 -10.30 -1.32
N LEU A 10 12.66 -9.47 -0.29
CA LEU A 10 13.11 -8.10 -0.31
C LEU A 10 14.62 -8.04 -0.17
N PRO A 11 15.28 -7.25 -1.00
CA PRO A 11 16.73 -7.10 -0.90
C PRO A 11 17.10 -6.17 0.27
N GLU A 12 18.27 -6.40 0.85
CA GLU A 12 18.79 -5.64 2.02
C GLU A 12 19.03 -4.16 1.71
N ASP A 13 19.27 -3.81 0.44
CA ASP A 13 19.48 -2.42 0.00
C ASP A 13 18.20 -1.84 -0.62
N ASP A 14 17.83 -0.66 -0.15
CA ASP A 14 16.69 0.11 -0.63
C ASP A 14 16.78 0.54 -2.09
N GLN A 15 17.99 0.65 -2.63
CA GLN A 15 18.23 1.03 -4.02
C GLN A 15 18.14 -0.15 -5.00
N SER A 16 18.03 -1.36 -4.48
CA SER A 16 17.97 -2.55 -5.33
C SER A 16 16.54 -2.89 -5.72
N ALA A 17 16.39 -3.34 -6.97
CA ALA A 17 15.10 -3.65 -7.56
C ALA A 17 14.41 -4.77 -6.77
N ILE A 18 13.17 -4.51 -6.36
CA ILE A 18 12.33 -5.53 -5.71
C ILE A 18 11.86 -6.51 -6.79
N ASN A 19 11.86 -7.81 -6.47
CA ASN A 19 11.16 -8.77 -7.30
C ASN A 19 9.66 -8.73 -6.98
N TYR A 20 8.89 -8.08 -7.83
CA TYR A 20 7.44 -7.91 -7.64
C TYR A 20 6.62 -9.17 -7.98
N ALA A 21 7.25 -10.28 -8.35
CA ALA A 21 6.56 -11.54 -8.64
C ALA A 21 5.75 -12.06 -7.42
N SER A 22 6.17 -11.70 -6.20
CA SER A 22 5.50 -12.07 -4.95
C SER A 22 4.55 -10.99 -4.40
N LEU A 23 4.34 -9.86 -5.10
CA LEU A 23 3.33 -8.88 -4.69
C LEU A 23 1.92 -9.47 -4.49
N PRO A 24 1.44 -10.42 -5.32
CA PRO A 24 0.13 -11.06 -5.10
C PRO A 24 0.01 -11.75 -3.74
N GLU A 25 1.12 -12.14 -3.10
CA GLU A 25 1.13 -12.77 -1.78
C GLU A 25 0.71 -11.80 -0.65
N LEU A 26 0.71 -10.49 -0.92
CA LEU A 26 0.17 -9.47 -0.03
C LEU A 26 -1.36 -9.28 -0.21
N SER A 27 -2.00 -10.08 -1.05
CA SER A 27 -3.44 -9.99 -1.27
C SER A 27 -4.20 -10.39 -0.01
N ARG A 28 -5.24 -9.62 0.35
CA ARG A 28 -6.14 -9.89 1.49
C ARG A 28 -5.42 -10.04 2.83
N LEU A 29 -4.31 -9.32 3.05
CA LEU A 29 -3.66 -9.26 4.36
C LEU A 29 -4.67 -8.88 5.46
N THR A 30 -4.52 -9.53 6.61
CA THR A 30 -5.27 -9.15 7.81
C THR A 30 -4.78 -7.81 8.35
N GLY A 31 -5.59 -7.17 9.20
CA GLY A 31 -5.19 -5.91 9.86
C GLY A 31 -3.83 -5.96 10.57
N PRO A 32 -3.51 -7.02 11.34
CA PRO A 32 -2.18 -7.20 11.92
C PRO A 32 -1.05 -7.33 10.90
N GLU A 33 -1.21 -8.17 9.87
CA GLU A 33 -0.17 -8.36 8.83
C GLU A 33 0.05 -7.08 8.03
N ALA A 34 -1.03 -6.39 7.65
CA ALA A 34 -0.89 -5.09 7.02
C ALA A 34 -0.16 -4.12 7.95
N SER A 35 -0.46 -4.11 9.25
CA SER A 35 0.23 -3.21 10.20
C SER A 35 1.72 -3.51 10.31
N GLU A 36 2.12 -4.77 10.21
CA GLU A 36 3.52 -5.17 10.15
C GLU A 36 4.15 -4.70 8.84
N PHE A 37 3.48 -4.91 7.71
CA PHE A 37 3.93 -4.41 6.42
C PHE A 37 4.12 -2.88 6.40
N GLY A 38 3.18 -2.14 6.98
CA GLY A 38 3.27 -0.68 7.11
C GLY A 38 4.38 -0.20 8.04
N GLN A 39 4.85 -1.02 8.99
CA GLN A 39 6.03 -0.69 9.80
C GLN A 39 7.31 -0.73 8.97
N LEU A 40 7.40 -1.62 7.98
CA LEU A 40 8.55 -1.69 7.07
C LEU A 40 8.71 -0.42 6.23
N TRP A 41 7.62 0.30 5.96
CA TRP A 41 7.67 1.57 5.25
C TRP A 41 8.46 2.65 6.01
N LEU A 42 8.65 2.51 7.33
CA LEU A 42 9.48 3.43 8.12
C LEU A 42 10.98 3.26 7.84
N GLU A 43 11.36 2.08 7.35
CA GLU A 43 12.73 1.75 6.99
C GLU A 43 13.01 2.01 5.51
N TRP A 44 11.96 2.10 4.69
CA TRP A 44 12.06 2.34 3.26
C TRP A 44 12.01 3.82 2.87
N SER A 45 12.67 4.15 1.77
CA SER A 45 12.46 5.42 1.09
C SER A 45 11.02 5.57 0.60
N SER A 46 10.51 6.81 0.58
CA SER A 46 9.16 7.09 0.07
C SER A 46 9.00 6.74 -1.41
N GLU A 47 10.09 6.81 -2.19
CA GLU A 47 10.12 6.37 -3.59
C GLU A 47 9.88 4.86 -3.73
N ARG A 48 10.52 4.05 -2.89
CA ARG A 48 10.30 2.60 -2.85
C ARG A 48 8.85 2.27 -2.46
N VAL A 49 8.33 2.92 -1.41
CA VAL A 49 6.93 2.72 -0.98
C VAL A 49 5.96 3.11 -2.10
N LEU A 50 6.21 4.23 -2.78
CA LEU A 50 5.39 4.68 -3.90
C LEU A 50 5.35 3.66 -5.03
N ASP A 51 6.51 3.18 -5.48
CA ASP A 51 6.59 2.20 -6.57
C ASP A 51 5.89 0.88 -6.22
N ILE A 52 6.00 0.42 -4.97
CA ILE A 52 5.24 -0.75 -4.48
C ILE A 52 3.73 -0.50 -4.58
N VAL A 53 3.26 0.65 -4.11
CA VAL A 53 1.82 0.99 -4.12
C VAL A 53 1.28 1.14 -5.54
N GLU A 54 2.00 1.80 -6.44
CA GLU A 54 1.58 1.94 -7.85
C GLU A 54 1.49 0.59 -8.55
N ARG A 55 2.40 -0.34 -8.24
CA ARG A 55 2.35 -1.71 -8.78
C ARG A 55 1.17 -2.51 -8.23
N MET A 56 0.86 -2.37 -6.94
CA MET A 56 -0.34 -2.98 -6.35
C MET A 56 -1.61 -2.50 -7.07
N VAL A 57 -1.71 -1.20 -7.37
CA VAL A 57 -2.83 -0.64 -8.13
C VAL A 57 -2.92 -1.25 -9.51
N SER A 58 -1.81 -1.26 -10.28
CA SER A 58 -1.77 -1.86 -11.62
C SER A 58 -2.08 -3.37 -11.61
N LEU A 59 -1.70 -4.06 -10.53
CA LEU A 59 -1.99 -5.48 -10.37
C LEU A 59 -3.49 -5.74 -10.17
N CYS A 60 -4.19 -4.93 -9.36
CA CYS A 60 -5.64 -5.01 -9.21
C CYS A 60 -6.39 -4.73 -10.52
N GLU A 61 -5.89 -3.84 -11.38
CA GLU A 61 -6.47 -3.56 -12.70
C GLU A 61 -6.39 -4.78 -13.64
N THR A 62 -5.37 -5.62 -13.49
CA THR A 62 -5.11 -6.76 -14.38
C THR A 62 -5.53 -8.12 -13.80
N GLN A 63 -5.64 -8.22 -12.48
CA GLN A 63 -5.94 -9.45 -11.74
C GLN A 63 -7.05 -9.22 -10.72
N PRO A 64 -8.32 -9.52 -11.06
CA PRO A 64 -9.46 -9.20 -10.20
C PRO A 64 -9.52 -10.02 -8.90
N ASP A 65 -8.78 -11.13 -8.82
CA ASP A 65 -8.73 -11.96 -7.61
C ASP A 65 -7.79 -11.38 -6.52
N VAL A 66 -7.04 -10.33 -6.86
CA VAL A 66 -6.04 -9.68 -6.01
C VAL A 66 -6.61 -8.39 -5.40
N GLU A 67 -6.42 -8.21 -4.10
CA GLU A 67 -6.98 -7.07 -3.37
C GLU A 67 -6.03 -6.61 -2.24
N PHE A 68 -5.74 -5.31 -2.21
CA PHE A 68 -4.81 -4.70 -1.25
C PHE A 68 -5.45 -3.60 -0.39
N GLU A 69 -6.77 -3.59 -0.27
CA GLU A 69 -7.54 -2.51 0.36
C GLU A 69 -7.01 -2.12 1.75
N VAL A 70 -6.68 -3.11 2.59
CA VAL A 70 -6.16 -2.87 3.94
C VAL A 70 -4.81 -2.13 3.92
N ILE A 71 -3.96 -2.39 2.92
CA ILE A 71 -2.66 -1.73 2.75
C ILE A 71 -2.87 -0.30 2.27
N TYR A 72 -3.75 -0.06 1.30
CA TYR A 72 -4.05 1.29 0.82
C TYR A 72 -4.60 2.20 1.93
N LYS A 73 -5.43 1.65 2.84
CA LYS A 73 -5.92 2.39 4.02
C LYS A 73 -4.80 2.90 4.92
N GLN A 74 -3.69 2.17 5.02
CA GLN A 74 -2.51 2.62 5.76
C GLN A 74 -1.76 3.71 5.01
N GLY A 75 -1.63 3.55 3.69
CA GLY A 75 -1.05 4.51 2.77
C GLY A 75 -1.66 5.91 2.82
N LEU A 76 -2.94 6.04 3.19
CA LEU A 76 -3.59 7.33 3.41
C LEU A 76 -2.92 8.19 4.50
N ASN A 77 -2.15 7.59 5.42
CA ASN A 77 -1.45 8.30 6.50
C ASN A 77 0.05 8.49 6.23
N HIS A 78 0.55 8.10 5.06
CA HIS A 78 1.97 8.20 4.73
C HIS A 78 2.43 9.68 4.68
N PRO A 79 3.64 10.02 5.16
CA PRO A 79 4.13 11.40 5.14
C PRO A 79 4.28 11.98 3.73
N ASP A 80 4.70 11.16 2.77
CA ASP A 80 4.81 11.54 1.36
C ASP A 80 3.42 11.67 0.69
N PRO A 81 3.06 12.83 0.12
CA PRO A 81 1.79 13.03 -0.58
C PRO A 81 1.61 12.11 -1.80
N ALA A 82 2.67 11.76 -2.53
CA ALA A 82 2.56 10.89 -3.71
C ALA A 82 2.07 9.49 -3.31
N VAL A 83 2.59 8.95 -2.20
CA VAL A 83 2.13 7.66 -1.64
C VAL A 83 0.67 7.73 -1.22
N ARG A 84 0.25 8.83 -0.57
CA ARG A 84 -1.17 9.03 -0.20
C ARG A 84 -2.08 9.03 -1.41
N VAL A 85 -1.68 9.73 -2.48
CA VAL A 85 -2.43 9.80 -3.74
C VAL A 85 -2.51 8.43 -4.42
N ALA A 86 -1.39 7.70 -4.51
CA ALA A 86 -1.38 6.36 -5.10
C ALA A 86 -2.26 5.39 -4.31
N SER A 87 -2.25 5.49 -2.97
CA SER A 87 -3.09 4.68 -2.10
C SER A 87 -4.57 5.03 -2.26
N LEU A 88 -4.90 6.30 -2.44
CA LEU A 88 -6.27 6.74 -2.71
C LEU A 88 -6.79 6.17 -4.05
N LYS A 89 -5.96 6.09 -5.09
CA LYS A 89 -6.32 5.42 -6.37
C LYS A 89 -6.68 3.95 -6.15
N GLY A 90 -5.91 3.25 -5.33
CA GLY A 90 -6.20 1.85 -4.98
C GLY A 90 -7.52 1.64 -4.22
N LEU A 91 -8.11 2.70 -3.68
CA LEU A 91 -9.38 2.68 -2.95
C LEU A 91 -10.58 3.18 -3.78
N GLU A 92 -10.39 3.48 -5.07
CA GLU A 92 -11.44 4.09 -5.91
C GLU A 92 -12.73 3.25 -5.97
N GLU A 93 -12.58 1.92 -6.04
CA GLU A 93 -13.70 0.97 -6.07
C GLU A 93 -14.13 0.48 -4.67
N SER A 94 -13.54 1.02 -3.59
CA SER A 94 -13.84 0.57 -2.23
C SER A 94 -15.22 1.03 -1.78
N GLU A 95 -16.05 0.08 -1.35
CA GLU A 95 -17.39 0.35 -0.79
C GLU A 95 -17.37 0.52 0.74
N ASP A 96 -16.18 0.55 1.38
CA ASP A 96 -16.08 0.68 2.83
C ASP A 96 -16.47 2.07 3.32
N ARG A 97 -17.66 2.16 3.92
CA ARG A 97 -18.21 3.39 4.51
C ARG A 97 -17.35 3.95 5.65
N ALA A 98 -16.48 3.15 6.26
CA ALA A 98 -15.54 3.62 7.27
C ALA A 98 -14.53 4.64 6.70
N LEU A 99 -14.33 4.68 5.37
CA LEU A 99 -13.46 5.64 4.69
C LEU A 99 -14.01 7.08 4.67
N VAL A 100 -15.32 7.27 4.87
CA VAL A 100 -15.95 8.61 4.78
C VAL A 100 -15.32 9.60 5.76
N ILE A 101 -15.14 9.19 7.03
CA ILE A 101 -14.55 10.05 8.07
C ILE A 101 -13.08 10.38 7.79
N PRO A 102 -12.17 9.40 7.56
CA PRO A 102 -10.75 9.70 7.32
C PRO A 102 -10.55 10.53 6.04
N LEU A 103 -11.23 10.21 4.93
CA LEU A 103 -11.11 11.00 3.70
C LEU A 103 -11.62 12.45 3.89
N SER A 104 -12.72 12.63 4.63
CA SER A 104 -13.20 13.98 4.98
C SER A 104 -12.20 14.78 5.82
N LYS A 105 -11.41 14.11 6.68
CA LYS A 105 -10.37 14.78 7.48
C LYS A 105 -9.16 15.15 6.61
N ILE A 106 -8.76 14.28 5.70
CA ILE A 106 -7.68 14.54 4.74
C ILE A 106 -8.04 15.76 3.90
N LEU A 107 -9.22 15.79 3.28
CA LEU A 107 -9.68 16.94 2.47
C LEU A 107 -9.69 18.27 3.21
N LYS A 108 -9.96 18.27 4.53
CA LYS A 108 -9.96 19.49 5.34
C LYS A 108 -8.57 19.97 5.76
N SER A 109 -7.60 19.07 5.74
CA SER A 109 -6.24 19.32 6.23
C SER A 109 -5.21 19.40 5.10
N ASP A 110 -5.62 19.09 3.86
CA ASP A 110 -4.76 19.12 2.69
C ASP A 110 -4.39 20.58 2.35
N PRO A 111 -3.09 20.91 2.21
CA PRO A 111 -2.66 22.25 1.88
C PRO A 111 -3.18 22.69 0.50
N ALA A 112 -3.59 23.96 0.39
CA ALA A 112 -4.04 24.58 -0.86
C ALA A 112 -2.88 25.00 -1.79
#